data_AF-A0A3R7JXM5-F1
#
_entry.id   AF-A0A3R7JXM5-F1
#
_cell.length_a   1.000
_cell.length_b   1.000
_cell.length_c   1.000
_cell.angle_alpha   90.00
_cell.angle_beta   90.00
_cell.angle_gamma   90.00
#
_symmetry.space_group_name_H-M   'P 1'
#
loop_
_entity.id
_entity.type
_entity.pdbx_description
1 polymer ?
#
loop_
_entity_poly.entity_id
_entity_poly.type
_entity_poly.pdbx_seq_one_letter_code
_entity_poly.pdbx_strand_id
1 'polypeptide(L)'
;MARSISRDESEADVLQEAGQRTLLIGEENPIRISSGHRILHHDGKCSRPHGHNYEITVEVTGQLTEEGWVVDKGDVTDVINAWDHRFLVEEGDPLVDAFEASGDGDALVVLDHPPTAEVMSVLLEQRMLDAFPDTVSDVSVSVSETDELCATY
;
A
#
# COMPACT_ATOMS: atom_id res chain seq x y z
N MET A 1 1.74 39.40 -0.37
CA MET A 1 3.13 39.33 0.15
C MET A 1 3.16 38.21 1.16
N ALA A 2 3.90 37.13 0.89
CA ALA A 2 4.13 36.09 1.88
C ALA A 2 4.96 36.70 3.02
N ARG A 3 4.47 36.64 4.26
CA ARG A 3 5.26 37.02 5.44
C ARG A 3 6.18 35.83 5.73
N SER A 4 7.45 35.97 5.38
CA SER A 4 8.50 35.08 5.90
C SER A 4 8.79 35.49 7.33
N ILE A 5 8.51 34.57 8.26
CA ILE A 5 9.04 34.61 9.62
C ILE A 5 10.50 34.16 9.50
N SER A 6 11.41 34.79 10.25
CA SER A 6 12.87 34.74 10.06
C SER A 6 13.44 33.34 9.79
N ARG A 7 14.02 33.17 8.60
CA ARG A 7 14.81 32.00 8.17
C ARG A 7 16.25 32.14 8.65
N ASP A 8 16.76 31.15 9.39
CA ASP A 8 17.97 30.40 9.02
C ASP A 8 18.53 29.49 10.14
N GLU A 9 18.06 29.56 11.38
CA GLU A 9 18.47 28.60 12.43
C GLU A 9 17.29 27.94 13.16
N SER A 10 16.11 28.58 13.19
CA SER A 10 14.95 28.07 13.93
C SER A 10 14.16 26.97 13.21
N GLU A 11 14.23 26.84 11.88
CA GLU A 11 13.46 25.82 11.14
C GLU A 11 14.08 24.42 11.25
N ALA A 12 15.41 24.31 11.16
CA ALA A 12 16.11 23.04 11.34
C ALA A 12 15.95 22.49 12.78
N ASP A 13 15.93 23.40 13.77
CA ASP A 13 15.69 23.06 15.17
C ASP A 13 14.27 22.50 15.37
N VAL A 14 13.26 23.12 14.75
CA VAL A 14 11.87 22.66 14.81
C VAL A 14 11.68 21.27 14.19
N LEU A 15 12.34 20.96 13.07
CA LEU A 15 12.25 19.64 12.43
C LEU A 15 12.92 18.55 13.29
N GLN A 16 14.07 18.85 13.91
CA GLN A 16 14.75 17.92 14.82
C GLN A 16 13.98 17.73 16.13
N GLU A 17 13.40 18.80 16.70
CA GLU A 17 12.57 18.75 17.91
C GLU A 17 11.23 18.04 17.69
N ALA A 18 10.76 17.92 16.45
CA ALA A 18 9.50 17.27 16.15
C ALA A 18 9.48 15.79 16.56
N GLY A 19 10.65 15.14 16.60
CA GLY A 19 10.76 13.71 16.94
C GLY A 19 9.96 12.83 15.97
N GLN A 20 9.47 11.69 16.46
CA GLN A 20 8.60 10.83 15.65
C GLN A 20 7.18 11.36 15.56
N ARG A 21 6.60 11.23 14.37
CA ARG A 21 5.24 11.58 14.01
C ARG A 21 4.60 10.41 13.30
N THR A 22 3.32 10.22 13.57
CA THR A 22 2.48 9.23 12.92
C THR A 22 1.51 9.94 11.99
N LEU A 23 1.57 9.59 10.71
CA LEU A 23 0.67 10.07 9.68
C LEU A 23 -0.35 8.99 9.37
N LEU A 24 -1.63 9.35 9.45
CA LEU A 24 -2.75 8.47 9.15
C LEU A 24 -3.32 8.83 7.78
N ILE A 25 -3.30 7.88 6.86
CA ILE A 25 -3.68 8.06 5.45
C ILE A 25 -4.88 7.18 5.18
N GLY A 26 -6.00 7.81 4.82
CA GLY A 26 -7.21 7.11 4.41
C GLY A 26 -8.18 6.75 5.54
N GLU A 27 -7.95 7.13 6.79
CA GLU A 27 -8.88 6.82 7.91
C GLU A 27 -10.33 7.25 7.67
N GLU A 28 -10.55 8.50 7.22
CA GLU A 28 -11.90 8.99 6.92
C GLU A 28 -12.33 8.68 5.47
N ASN A 29 -11.38 8.54 4.56
CA ASN A 29 -11.63 8.28 3.15
C ASN A 29 -10.54 7.35 2.59
N PRO A 30 -10.74 6.03 2.65
CA PRO A 30 -9.75 5.05 2.23
C PRO A 30 -9.32 5.20 0.78
N ILE A 31 -8.08 4.81 0.50
CA ILE A 31 -7.60 4.64 -0.86
C ILE A 31 -8.29 3.40 -1.42
N ARG A 32 -8.80 3.50 -2.66
CA ARG A 32 -9.60 2.44 -3.27
C ARG A 32 -8.95 1.96 -4.56
N ILE A 33 -8.84 0.65 -4.70
CA ILE A 33 -8.38 -0.01 -5.92
C ILE A 33 -9.39 -1.10 -6.32
N SER A 34 -9.51 -1.35 -7.63
CA SER A 34 -10.32 -2.45 -8.16
C SER A 34 -9.39 -3.52 -8.72
N SER A 35 -9.36 -4.69 -8.11
CA SER A 35 -8.43 -5.75 -8.50
C SER A 35 -9.11 -7.11 -8.52
N GLY A 36 -8.74 -7.92 -9.50
CA GLY A 36 -9.13 -9.32 -9.57
C GLY A 36 -8.17 -10.19 -8.76
N HIS A 37 -8.64 -11.32 -8.26
CA HIS A 37 -7.78 -12.34 -7.66
C HIS A 37 -8.47 -13.71 -7.62
N ARG A 38 -7.72 -14.70 -7.12
CA ARG A 38 -8.26 -15.95 -6.58
C ARG A 38 -7.29 -16.55 -5.57
N ILE A 39 -7.79 -17.43 -4.72
CA ILE A 39 -6.99 -18.23 -3.78
C ILE A 39 -6.91 -19.67 -4.30
N LEU A 40 -5.81 -20.03 -4.98
CA LEU A 40 -5.71 -21.24 -5.81
C LEU A 40 -6.09 -22.52 -5.06
N HIS A 41 -5.66 -22.62 -3.80
CA HIS A 41 -5.82 -23.80 -2.96
C HIS A 41 -7.04 -23.78 -2.03
N HIS A 42 -8.01 -22.90 -2.29
CA HIS A 42 -9.21 -22.77 -1.45
C HIS A 42 -10.36 -23.70 -1.88
N ASP A 43 -10.98 -24.42 -0.95
CA ASP A 43 -12.06 -25.39 -1.26
C ASP A 43 -13.40 -24.73 -1.68
N GLY A 44 -13.58 -23.45 -1.36
CA GLY A 44 -14.79 -22.67 -1.62
C GLY A 44 -14.73 -21.75 -2.84
N LYS A 45 -15.70 -20.83 -2.95
CA LYS A 45 -15.86 -19.93 -4.11
C LYS A 45 -14.62 -19.07 -4.40
N CYS A 46 -13.81 -18.74 -3.40
CA CYS A 46 -12.61 -17.91 -3.55
C CYS A 46 -11.51 -18.53 -4.41
N SER A 47 -11.55 -19.84 -4.73
CA SER A 47 -10.63 -20.44 -5.71
C SER A 47 -10.98 -20.16 -7.17
N ARG A 48 -12.16 -19.57 -7.41
CA ARG A 48 -12.56 -19.13 -8.75
C ARG A 48 -12.06 -17.69 -8.97
N PRO A 49 -11.66 -17.33 -10.20
CA PRO A 49 -11.38 -15.93 -10.54
C PRO A 49 -12.57 -15.03 -10.18
N HIS A 50 -12.31 -13.99 -9.39
CA HIS A 50 -13.26 -12.96 -8.98
C HIS A 50 -12.50 -11.66 -8.70
N GLY A 51 -13.10 -10.69 -8.03
CA GLY A 51 -12.44 -9.45 -7.68
C GLY A 51 -13.20 -8.64 -6.64
N HIS A 52 -12.50 -7.64 -6.12
CA HIS A 52 -12.94 -6.79 -5.03
C HIS A 52 -12.62 -5.33 -5.33
N ASN A 53 -13.38 -4.44 -4.69
CA ASN A 53 -12.98 -3.06 -4.53
C ASN A 53 -12.33 -2.96 -3.16
N TYR A 54 -11.00 -3.00 -3.13
CA TYR A 54 -10.27 -2.97 -1.88
C TYR A 54 -10.28 -1.56 -1.31
N GLU A 55 -10.50 -1.45 0.00
CA GLU A 55 -10.27 -0.22 0.76
C GLU A 55 -8.98 -0.37 1.58
N ILE A 56 -8.06 0.58 1.40
CA ILE A 56 -6.73 0.55 2.00
C ILE A 56 -6.51 1.81 2.83
N THR A 57 -6.08 1.62 4.06
CA THR A 57 -5.60 2.68 4.95
C THR A 57 -4.17 2.38 5.39
N VAL A 58 -3.40 3.45 5.64
CA VAL A 58 -1.97 3.35 5.95
C VAL A 58 -1.66 4.24 7.15
N GLU A 59 -0.95 3.68 8.12
CA GLU A 59 -0.30 4.40 9.20
C GLU A 59 1.21 4.41 8.94
N VAL A 60 1.84 5.58 8.93
CA VAL A 60 3.29 5.72 8.73
C VAL A 60 3.89 6.47 9.90
N THR A 61 4.84 5.88 10.59
CA THR A 61 5.57 6.52 11.69
C THR A 61 7.01 6.78 11.30
N GLY A 62 7.45 8.03 11.48
CA GLY A 62 8.81 8.45 11.14
C GLY A 62 9.13 9.86 11.60
N GLN A 63 10.35 10.31 11.29
CA GLN A 63 10.76 11.71 11.49
C GLN A 63 10.41 12.55 10.26
N LEU A 64 10.30 13.87 10.45
CA LEU A 64 10.11 14.79 9.33
C LEU A 64 11.37 14.83 8.46
N THR A 65 11.19 14.74 7.14
CA THR A 65 12.23 15.01 6.15
C THR A 65 12.60 16.50 6.14
N GLU A 66 13.64 16.87 5.40
CA GLU A 66 13.99 18.29 5.17
C GLU A 66 12.85 19.10 4.53
N GLU A 67 11.95 18.42 3.81
CA GLU A 67 10.76 19.00 3.18
C GLU A 67 9.57 19.13 4.15
N GLY A 68 9.67 18.56 5.35
CA GLY A 68 8.71 18.74 6.44
C GLY A 68 7.59 17.70 6.51
N TRP A 69 7.74 16.54 5.86
CA TRP A 69 6.74 15.46 5.85
C TRP A 69 7.33 14.18 6.44
N VAL A 70 6.50 13.28 6.97
CA VAL A 70 6.95 11.92 7.32
C VAL A 70 7.22 11.10 6.04
N VAL A 71 6.28 11.19 5.09
CA VAL A 71 6.35 10.60 3.75
C VAL A 71 5.45 11.43 2.81
N ASP A 72 5.75 11.47 1.51
CA ASP A 72 4.83 12.05 0.53
C ASP A 72 3.64 11.11 0.31
N LYS A 73 2.43 11.67 0.22
CA LYS A 73 1.22 10.87 -0.04
C LYS A 73 1.26 10.21 -1.43
N GLY A 74 1.91 10.87 -2.40
CA GLY A 74 2.16 10.36 -3.75
C GLY A 74 2.86 9.01 -3.72
N ASP A 75 3.94 8.89 -2.93
CA ASP A 75 4.71 7.65 -2.79
C ASP A 75 3.84 6.50 -2.25
N VAL A 76 2.99 6.80 -1.25
CA VAL A 76 2.04 5.83 -0.69
C VAL A 76 1.03 5.38 -1.75
N THR A 77 0.47 6.34 -2.51
CA THR A 77 -0.49 6.02 -3.57
C THR A 77 0.15 5.28 -4.74
N ASP A 78 1.42 5.54 -5.07
CA ASP A 78 2.11 4.86 -6.17
C ASP A 78 2.33 3.37 -5.86
N VAL A 79 2.68 3.03 -4.61
CA VAL A 79 2.79 1.63 -4.17
C VAL A 79 1.42 0.93 -4.25
N ILE A 80 0.34 1.58 -3.79
CA ILE A 80 -1.00 0.99 -3.82
C ILE A 80 -1.54 0.85 -5.25
N ASN A 81 -1.39 1.88 -6.07
CA ASN A 81 -1.90 1.92 -7.44
C ASN A 81 -1.18 0.94 -8.37
N ALA A 82 -0.01 0.42 -7.98
CA ALA A 82 0.64 -0.68 -8.70
C ALA A 82 -0.26 -1.94 -8.78
N TRP A 83 -1.23 -2.07 -7.88
CA TRP A 83 -2.21 -3.16 -7.84
C TRP A 83 -3.59 -2.79 -8.40
N ASP A 84 -3.84 -1.52 -8.70
CA ASP A 84 -5.12 -1.09 -9.28
C ASP A 84 -5.29 -1.60 -10.72
N HIS A 85 -6.50 -2.04 -11.05
CA HIS A 85 -6.85 -2.66 -12.33
C HIS A 85 -5.95 -3.85 -12.71
N ARG A 86 -5.36 -4.53 -11.72
CA ARG A 86 -4.56 -5.76 -11.91
C ARG A 86 -5.32 -6.99 -11.45
N PHE A 87 -4.82 -8.15 -11.87
CA PHE A 87 -5.25 -9.45 -11.37
C PHE A 87 -4.11 -10.10 -10.56
N LEU A 88 -4.34 -10.32 -9.26
CA LEU A 88 -3.35 -10.84 -8.32
C LEU A 88 -3.47 -12.36 -8.24
N VAL A 89 -2.34 -13.06 -8.34
CA VAL A 89 -2.24 -14.52 -8.22
C VAL A 89 -1.01 -14.91 -7.41
N GLU A 90 -1.04 -16.09 -6.81
CA GLU A 90 0.18 -16.68 -6.24
C GLU A 90 1.06 -17.32 -7.31
N GLU A 91 2.36 -17.43 -7.03
CA GLU A 91 3.32 -18.12 -7.88
C GLU A 91 2.87 -19.57 -8.14
N GLY A 92 2.99 -20.02 -9.39
CA GLY A 92 2.55 -21.35 -9.81
C GLY A 92 1.07 -21.45 -10.17
N ASP A 93 0.31 -20.35 -10.09
CA ASP A 93 -1.06 -20.30 -10.56
C ASP A 93 -1.14 -20.46 -12.10
N PRO A 94 -1.94 -21.40 -12.63
CA PRO A 94 -2.09 -21.61 -14.08
C PRO A 94 -2.61 -20.41 -14.89
N LEU A 95 -3.16 -19.38 -14.23
CA LEU A 95 -3.56 -18.14 -14.89
C LEU A 95 -2.37 -17.30 -15.33
N VAL A 96 -1.18 -17.50 -14.74
CA VAL A 96 0.05 -16.83 -15.19
C VAL A 96 0.27 -17.13 -16.68
N ASP A 97 0.37 -18.41 -17.04
CA ASP A 97 0.51 -18.85 -18.43
C ASP A 97 -0.67 -18.40 -19.31
N ALA A 98 -1.89 -18.35 -18.75
CA ALA A 98 -3.08 -18.01 -19.50
C ALA A 98 -3.13 -16.52 -19.91
N PHE A 99 -2.74 -15.61 -19.01
CA PHE A 99 -2.64 -14.17 -19.30
C PHE A 99 -1.45 -13.88 -20.22
N GLU A 100 -0.32 -14.57 -20.04
CA GLU A 100 0.81 -14.45 -20.98
C GLU A 100 0.40 -14.87 -22.39
N ALA A 101 -0.33 -15.99 -22.52
CA ALA A 101 -0.81 -16.49 -23.80
C ALA A 101 -1.87 -15.59 -24.45
N SER A 102 -2.65 -14.83 -23.68
CA SER A 102 -3.61 -13.85 -24.21
C SER A 102 -2.97 -12.52 -24.63
N GLY A 103 -1.72 -12.28 -24.20
CA GLY A 103 -1.02 -11.01 -24.40
C GLY A 103 -1.34 -9.97 -23.32
N ASP A 104 -1.98 -10.37 -22.22
CA ASP A 104 -2.38 -9.50 -21.10
C ASP A 104 -1.47 -9.70 -19.87
N GLY A 105 -0.26 -10.23 -20.04
CA GLY A 105 0.66 -10.52 -18.94
C GLY A 105 1.02 -9.30 -18.07
N ASP A 106 0.96 -8.09 -18.63
CA ASP A 106 1.18 -6.83 -17.89
C ASP A 106 0.02 -6.45 -16.95
N ALA A 107 -1.12 -7.14 -17.05
CA ALA A 107 -2.23 -7.01 -16.13
C ALA A 107 -2.10 -7.90 -14.87
N LEU A 108 -1.10 -8.79 -14.81
CA LEU A 108 -0.88 -9.66 -13.66
C LEU A 108 0.07 -9.07 -12.63
N VAL A 109 -0.24 -9.36 -11.37
CA VAL A 109 0.68 -9.24 -10.24
C VAL A 109 0.83 -10.64 -9.65
N VAL A 110 2.03 -11.20 -9.76
CA VAL A 110 2.35 -12.51 -9.19
C VAL A 110 3.03 -12.32 -7.84
N LEU A 111 2.49 -12.96 -6.81
CA LEU A 111 2.97 -12.90 -5.43
C LEU A 111 3.55 -14.26 -5.02
N ASP A 112 4.52 -14.28 -4.12
CA ASP A 112 5.08 -15.53 -3.57
C ASP A 112 4.10 -16.27 -2.63
N HIS A 113 2.95 -15.66 -2.34
CA HIS A 113 1.95 -16.12 -1.38
C HIS A 113 0.52 -15.91 -1.91
N PRO A 114 -0.48 -16.64 -1.40
CA PRO A 114 -1.89 -16.45 -1.76
C PRO A 114 -2.33 -14.98 -1.60
N PRO A 115 -3.03 -14.37 -2.58
CA PRO A 115 -3.43 -12.97 -2.53
C PRO A 115 -4.67 -12.75 -1.63
N THR A 116 -4.56 -13.09 -0.34
CA THR A 116 -5.57 -12.76 0.68
C THR A 116 -5.37 -11.33 1.19
N ALA A 117 -6.40 -10.71 1.78
CA ALA A 117 -6.27 -9.41 2.45
C ALA A 117 -5.11 -9.36 3.46
N GLU A 118 -4.88 -10.40 4.25
CA GLU A 118 -3.79 -10.47 5.25
C GLU A 118 -2.40 -10.52 4.61
N VAL A 119 -2.24 -11.25 3.50
CA VAL A 119 -0.97 -11.28 2.78
C VAL A 119 -0.75 -9.95 2.06
N MET A 120 -1.81 -9.39 1.48
CA MET A 120 -1.77 -8.12 0.79
C MET A 120 -1.34 -6.97 1.71
N SER A 121 -1.82 -6.92 2.96
CA SER A 121 -1.42 -5.89 3.92
C SER A 121 0.08 -5.96 4.21
N VAL A 122 0.60 -7.14 4.56
CA VAL A 122 2.03 -7.34 4.87
C VAL A 122 2.92 -6.99 3.68
N LEU A 123 2.52 -7.36 2.46
CA LEU A 123 3.30 -7.06 1.27
C LEU A 123 3.25 -5.58 0.88
N LEU A 124 2.18 -4.85 1.21
CA LEU A 124 2.14 -3.41 1.05
C LEU A 124 3.04 -2.72 2.08
N GLU A 125 3.02 -3.15 3.34
CA GLU A 125 3.93 -2.66 4.39
C GLU A 125 5.39 -2.80 3.97
N GLN A 126 5.79 -3.98 3.51
CA GLN A 126 7.16 -4.25 3.04
C GLN A 126 7.53 -3.36 1.85
N ARG A 127 6.68 -3.28 0.82
CA ARG A 127 6.95 -2.42 -0.34
C ARG A 127 7.04 -0.94 0.03
N MET A 128 6.24 -0.49 0.99
CA MET A 128 6.27 0.89 1.48
C MET A 128 7.55 1.15 2.26
N LEU A 129 7.97 0.26 3.17
CA LEU A 129 9.24 0.38 3.89
C LEU A 129 10.45 0.39 2.94
N ASP A 130 10.41 -0.41 1.88
CA ASP A 130 11.48 -0.45 0.87
C ASP A 130 11.50 0.82 -0.02
N ALA A 131 10.35 1.46 -0.22
CA ALA A 131 10.21 2.63 -1.09
C ALA A 131 10.39 3.97 -0.35
N PHE A 132 10.09 4.02 0.94
CA PHE A 132 10.08 5.24 1.72
C PHE A 132 11.47 5.65 2.24
N PRO A 133 11.65 6.92 2.64
CA PRO A 133 12.93 7.38 3.19
C PRO A 133 13.30 6.65 4.48
N ASP A 134 14.61 6.54 4.77
CA ASP A 134 15.15 5.94 6.00
C ASP A 134 14.66 6.62 7.31
N THR A 135 14.03 7.80 7.20
CA THR A 135 13.40 8.49 8.34
C THR A 135 12.10 7.82 8.80
N VAL A 136 11.50 6.96 7.97
CA VAL A 136 10.35 6.12 8.33
C VAL A 136 10.84 4.92 9.12
N SER A 137 10.26 4.72 10.30
CA SER A 137 10.61 3.61 11.19
C SER A 137 9.60 2.49 11.20
N ASP A 138 8.35 2.77 10.82
CA ASP A 138 7.26 1.81 10.88
C ASP A 138 6.17 2.18 9.87
N VAL A 139 5.57 1.15 9.26
CA VAL A 139 4.43 1.27 8.35
C VAL A 139 3.45 0.18 8.72
N SER A 140 2.18 0.55 8.79
CA SER A 140 1.09 -0.38 9.05
C SER A 140 -0.01 -0.20 8.01
N VAL A 141 -0.48 -1.29 7.42
CA VAL A 141 -1.48 -1.25 6.34
C VAL A 141 -2.70 -2.07 6.72
N SER A 142 -3.90 -1.49 6.59
CA SER A 142 -5.15 -2.26 6.63
C SER A 142 -5.70 -2.45 5.23
N VAL A 143 -6.16 -3.66 4.92
CA VAL A 143 -6.75 -4.01 3.62
C VAL A 143 -8.12 -4.64 3.85
N SER A 144 -9.14 -4.10 3.22
CA SER A 144 -10.53 -4.59 3.30
C SER A 144 -11.04 -5.02 1.92
N GLU A 145 -11.54 -6.25 1.79
CA GLU A 145 -12.06 -6.84 0.54
C GLU A 145 -13.52 -6.44 0.26
N THR A 146 -14.32 -6.29 1.32
CA THR A 146 -15.72 -5.86 1.37
C THR A 146 -16.01 -5.33 2.78
N ASP A 147 -17.16 -4.70 3.02
CA ASP A 147 -17.60 -4.29 4.37
C ASP A 147 -17.67 -5.45 5.40
N GLU A 148 -17.51 -6.71 4.97
CA GLU A 148 -17.60 -7.91 5.81
C GLU A 148 -16.24 -8.51 6.23
N LEU A 149 -15.14 -8.22 5.52
CA LEU A 149 -13.82 -8.80 5.79
C LEU A 149 -12.71 -7.77 5.64
N CYS A 150 -12.03 -7.50 6.75
CA CYS A 150 -10.91 -6.59 6.86
C CYS A 150 -9.74 -7.26 7.59
N ALA A 151 -8.56 -7.21 7.01
CA ALA A 151 -7.31 -7.58 7.65
C ALA A 151 -6.67 -6.33 8.25
N THR A 152 -6.34 -6.41 9.55
CA THR A 152 -5.66 -5.34 10.30
C THR A 152 -4.44 -5.90 11.02
N TYR A 153 -3.54 -5.01 11.42
CA TYR A 153 -2.40 -5.27 12.30
C TYR A 153 -2.80 -5.34 13.78
#